data_AF-A0A1F8TAL8-F1
#
_entry.id   AF-A0A1F8TAL8-F1
#
_cell.length_a   1.000
_cell.length_b   1.000
_cell.length_c   1.000
_cell.angle_alpha   90.00
_cell.angle_beta   90.00
_cell.angle_gamma   90.00
#
_symmetry.space_group_name_H-M   'P 1'
#
loop_
_entity.id
_entity.type
_entity.pdbx_description
1 polymer ?
#
loop_
_entity_poly.entity_id
_entity_poly.type
_entity_poly.pdbx_seq_one_letter_code
_entity_poly.pdbx_strand_id
1 'polypeptide(L)'
;MISLALFLSACSPGALSTMEGTPGKLAIAHPTALVASPTGPAIAHPTALAGTPEVGFPTAIAPPPGDMQPVFPADLPVVNDRLVESEDKVYANGEVENRSQGNIQFVKITARLFDPGGSQVAENFTFGYPAITAPGKRAAFSVVLDRPIAYQSYELLVEARTTSQPPFTGLELVDEFSESDDMGYAHIYGMVENTGETTLEHPSIIAVLYDAEGKVTNVSTTPPSTAEQMLAAGKHAPFNLLPYPFGTEFSSYRLILEGTPTTKSPPPELEILEIEKVGDRLVGFARFPGPGSVTVYGITVVFFDAKDKMFGYAVGITHPQDLAAGDSAPWEVVMIPLDYARYEVYASYSLK
;
A
#
# COMPACT_ATOMS: atom_id res chain seq x y z
N MET A 1 -37.50 26.04 13.27
CA MET A 1 -37.91 24.93 12.38
C MET A 1 -36.71 23.98 12.30
N ILE A 2 -36.58 23.10 13.31
CA ILE A 2 -36.69 21.61 13.21
C ILE A 2 -35.57 21.07 12.30
N SER A 3 -34.37 20.68 12.76
CA SER A 3 -33.91 19.75 13.82
C SER A 3 -34.29 18.29 13.56
N LEU A 4 -33.31 17.52 13.05
CA LEU A 4 -33.37 16.11 12.70
C LEU A 4 -33.00 15.25 13.92
N ALA A 5 -33.81 14.23 14.22
CA ALA A 5 -33.74 13.43 15.44
C ALA A 5 -32.97 12.11 15.21
N LEU A 6 -32.05 11.83 16.14
CA LEU A 6 -31.47 10.51 16.43
C LEU A 6 -32.56 9.57 16.95
N PHE A 7 -32.58 8.31 16.47
CA PHE A 7 -33.30 7.22 17.13
C PHE A 7 -32.32 6.30 17.86
N LEU A 8 -32.26 6.43 19.19
CA LEU A 8 -31.87 5.34 20.09
C LEU A 8 -33.14 4.56 20.46
N SER A 9 -33.11 3.25 20.28
CA SER A 9 -34.17 2.36 20.75
C SER A 9 -33.82 1.82 22.14
N ALA A 10 -34.61 2.22 23.13
CA ALA A 10 -34.63 1.64 24.48
C ALA A 10 -35.99 0.99 24.70
N CYS A 11 -36.01 -0.25 25.22
CA CYS A 11 -37.24 -0.93 25.59
C CYS A 11 -37.14 -1.49 27.02
N SER A 12 -37.90 -0.88 27.93
CA SER A 12 -38.45 -1.41 29.20
C SER A 12 -39.43 -0.36 29.74
N PRO A 13 -40.46 -0.66 30.58
CA PRO A 13 -40.34 -1.52 31.78
C PRO A 13 -41.60 -2.31 32.19
N GLY A 14 -41.49 -3.13 33.25
CA GLY A 14 -42.62 -3.66 34.02
C GLY A 14 -42.20 -4.53 35.21
N ALA A 15 -42.36 -4.00 36.43
CA ALA A 15 -42.04 -4.57 37.75
C ALA A 15 -43.00 -5.73 38.17
N LEU A 16 -42.91 -6.47 39.28
CA LEU A 16 -42.46 -6.19 40.66
C LEU A 16 -42.50 -7.53 41.46
N SER A 17 -41.65 -7.72 42.48
CA SER A 17 -41.97 -8.29 43.82
C SER A 17 -40.87 -9.18 44.46
N THR A 18 -40.20 -8.56 45.43
CA THR A 18 -39.60 -9.01 46.70
C THR A 18 -39.63 -10.49 47.11
N MET A 19 -38.52 -10.97 47.70
CA MET A 19 -38.46 -11.63 49.01
C MET A 19 -37.02 -11.59 49.58
N GLU A 20 -36.92 -11.29 50.88
CA GLU A 20 -35.71 -11.05 51.67
C GLU A 20 -34.92 -12.33 52.03
N GLY A 21 -33.63 -12.18 52.32
CA GLY A 21 -32.78 -13.21 52.95
C GLY A 21 -31.29 -12.81 53.06
N THR A 22 -30.91 -12.20 54.18
CA THR A 22 -29.55 -11.72 54.54
C THR A 22 -28.76 -12.82 55.31
N PRO A 23 -27.46 -12.64 55.70
CA PRO A 23 -26.21 -12.76 54.94
C PRO A 23 -25.24 -13.83 55.46
N GLY A 24 -24.24 -14.21 54.64
CA GLY A 24 -23.04 -14.94 55.06
C GLY A 24 -21.75 -14.28 54.56
N LYS A 25 -20.97 -13.71 55.49
CA LYS A 25 -19.64 -13.11 55.29
C LYS A 25 -18.63 -14.08 54.65
N LEU A 26 -17.74 -13.56 53.80
CA LEU A 26 -16.30 -13.81 53.90
C LEU A 26 -15.50 -12.73 53.14
N ALA A 27 -14.51 -12.18 53.82
CA ALA A 27 -13.67 -11.06 53.40
C ALA A 27 -12.36 -11.54 52.74
N ILE A 28 -12.01 -10.85 51.65
CA ILE A 28 -10.71 -10.31 51.22
C ILE A 28 -9.42 -10.96 51.75
N ALA A 29 -8.53 -11.35 50.83
CA ALA A 29 -7.08 -11.19 51.00
C ALA A 29 -6.36 -11.04 49.64
N HIS A 30 -5.74 -9.87 49.43
CA HIS A 30 -4.56 -9.73 48.57
C HIS A 30 -3.32 -10.24 49.34
N PRO A 31 -2.36 -10.85 48.65
CA PRO A 31 -0.97 -10.75 49.10
C PRO A 31 0.00 -10.26 48.02
N THR A 32 0.99 -9.57 48.54
CA THR A 32 2.11 -8.82 47.98
C THR A 32 3.12 -9.66 47.17
N ALA A 33 3.82 -8.97 46.27
CA ALA A 33 4.90 -9.44 45.40
C ALA A 33 6.09 -10.10 46.12
N LEU A 34 6.72 -11.06 45.43
CA LEU A 34 8.07 -11.56 45.73
C LEU A 34 8.92 -11.59 44.44
N VAL A 35 10.12 -11.02 44.53
CA VAL A 35 11.13 -10.92 43.47
C VAL A 35 11.86 -12.26 43.32
N ALA A 36 12.10 -12.72 42.09
CA ALA A 36 13.13 -13.68 41.76
C ALA A 36 13.67 -13.41 40.34
N SER A 37 14.99 -13.46 40.18
CA SER A 37 15.73 -13.39 38.91
C SER A 37 16.83 -14.47 38.95
N PRO A 38 17.49 -14.82 37.84
CA PRO A 38 17.07 -15.88 36.92
C PRO A 38 18.06 -17.06 36.93
N THR A 39 17.61 -18.28 36.62
CA THR A 39 18.54 -19.37 36.25
C THR A 39 17.84 -20.36 35.33
N GLY A 40 18.31 -20.42 34.08
CA GLY A 40 17.87 -21.37 33.05
C GLY A 40 18.96 -21.51 31.98
N PRO A 41 19.08 -22.68 31.32
CA PRO A 41 20.36 -23.31 31.04
C PRO A 41 21.04 -22.89 29.72
N ALA A 42 22.36 -23.06 29.70
CA ALA A 42 23.23 -22.83 28.54
C ALA A 42 22.88 -23.73 27.34
N ILE A 43 22.67 -23.12 26.18
CA ILE A 43 22.51 -23.82 24.90
C ILE A 43 23.90 -23.99 24.28
N ALA A 44 24.27 -25.24 24.01
CA ALA A 44 25.50 -25.62 23.33
C ALA A 44 25.46 -25.22 21.84
N HIS A 45 26.58 -24.71 21.33
CA HIS A 45 26.82 -24.47 19.91
C HIS A 45 26.82 -25.79 19.10
N PRO A 46 26.11 -25.88 17.96
CA PRO A 46 26.34 -26.94 16.99
C PRO A 46 27.54 -26.59 16.11
N THR A 47 28.51 -27.51 16.13
CA THR A 47 29.65 -27.61 15.21
C THR A 47 29.21 -27.64 13.75
N ALA A 48 29.92 -26.91 12.89
CA ALA A 48 29.69 -26.82 11.45
C ALA A 48 29.82 -28.20 10.76
N LEU A 49 28.81 -28.59 9.99
CA LEU A 49 28.91 -29.65 8.97
C LEU A 49 29.29 -29.02 7.63
N ALA A 50 30.37 -29.52 7.06
CA ALA A 50 30.89 -29.15 5.75
C ALA A 50 30.05 -29.74 4.61
N GLY A 51 29.94 -28.97 3.52
CA GLY A 51 29.65 -29.47 2.17
C GLY A 51 28.22 -29.20 1.67
N THR A 52 28.00 -28.04 1.07
CA THR A 52 26.89 -27.80 0.12
C THR A 52 27.51 -27.46 -1.23
N PRO A 53 27.08 -28.09 -2.35
CA PRO A 53 27.57 -27.75 -3.67
C PRO A 53 27.09 -26.34 -4.05
N GLU A 54 28.04 -25.51 -4.47
CA GLU A 54 27.80 -24.16 -4.97
C GLU A 54 26.97 -24.24 -6.26
N VAL A 55 25.67 -23.94 -6.17
CA VAL A 55 24.82 -23.74 -7.34
C VAL A 55 25.28 -22.42 -7.96
N GLY A 56 25.98 -22.51 -9.09
CA GLY A 56 26.48 -21.34 -9.80
C GLY A 56 25.34 -20.39 -10.14
N PHE A 57 25.42 -19.16 -9.63
CA PHE A 57 24.62 -18.06 -10.13
C PHE A 57 24.88 -17.91 -11.63
N PRO A 58 23.84 -17.69 -12.47
CA PRO A 58 24.09 -17.29 -13.85
C PRO A 58 24.98 -16.05 -13.79
N THR A 59 26.12 -16.10 -14.46
CA THR A 59 27.05 -14.97 -14.57
C THR A 59 26.27 -13.80 -15.16
N ALA A 60 25.90 -12.83 -14.32
CA ALA A 60 25.43 -11.55 -14.78
C ALA A 60 26.53 -10.99 -15.70
N ILE A 61 26.18 -10.77 -16.96
CA ILE A 61 27.06 -10.07 -17.90
C ILE A 61 27.39 -8.75 -17.22
N ALA A 62 28.68 -8.50 -16.95
CA ALA A 62 29.12 -7.23 -16.39
C ALA A 62 28.58 -6.09 -17.30
N PRO A 63 27.96 -5.04 -16.74
CA PRO A 63 27.49 -3.92 -17.54
C PRO A 63 28.65 -3.37 -18.38
N PRO A 64 28.38 -2.84 -19.59
CA PRO A 64 29.40 -2.17 -20.39
C PRO A 64 30.14 -1.12 -19.55
N PRO A 65 31.45 -0.89 -19.77
CA PRO A 65 32.17 0.19 -19.10
C PRO A 65 31.55 1.54 -19.49
N GLY A 66 30.66 2.06 -18.65
CA GLY A 66 29.83 3.25 -18.92
C GLY A 66 28.47 3.23 -18.22
N ASP A 67 27.94 2.04 -17.92
CA ASP A 67 26.73 1.88 -17.10
C ASP A 67 27.08 1.94 -15.60
N MET A 68 26.20 2.52 -14.78
CA MET A 68 26.31 2.67 -13.32
C MET A 68 27.43 3.60 -12.78
N GLN A 69 27.74 4.67 -13.49
CA GLN A 69 28.62 5.72 -12.97
C GLN A 69 27.86 6.66 -12.02
N PRO A 70 28.49 7.23 -10.96
CA PRO A 70 27.89 8.30 -10.18
C PRO A 70 27.50 9.49 -11.07
N VAL A 71 26.32 10.05 -10.84
CA VAL A 71 25.86 11.28 -11.49
C VAL A 71 26.29 12.48 -10.63
N PHE A 72 26.68 13.58 -11.27
CA PHE A 72 27.07 14.78 -10.53
C PHE A 72 25.89 15.38 -9.77
N PRO A 73 26.04 15.79 -8.50
CA PRO A 73 24.94 16.35 -7.71
C PRO A 73 24.27 17.58 -8.35
N ALA A 74 25.02 18.39 -9.12
CA ALA A 74 24.49 19.55 -9.84
C ALA A 74 23.45 19.16 -10.92
N ASP A 75 23.49 17.93 -11.43
CA ASP A 75 22.55 17.38 -12.41
C ASP A 75 21.33 16.72 -11.76
N LEU A 76 21.26 16.71 -10.43
CA LEU A 76 20.19 16.09 -9.63
C LEU A 76 19.52 17.10 -8.68
N PRO A 77 19.06 18.28 -9.14
CA PRO A 77 18.40 19.22 -8.25
C PRO A 77 17.12 18.62 -7.68
N VAL A 78 16.95 18.80 -6.37
CA VAL A 78 15.66 18.60 -5.72
C VAL A 78 14.75 19.78 -6.08
N VAL A 79 13.51 19.47 -6.43
CA VAL A 79 12.45 20.43 -6.77
C VAL A 79 11.16 20.07 -6.04
N ASN A 80 10.29 21.06 -5.90
CA ASN A 80 8.95 20.92 -5.32
C ASN A 80 8.93 20.33 -3.90
N ASP A 81 10.04 20.44 -3.17
CA ASP A 81 10.21 19.87 -1.86
C ASP A 81 9.49 20.64 -0.76
N ARG A 82 9.08 19.89 0.27
CA ARG A 82 8.43 20.40 1.47
C ARG A 82 8.54 19.38 2.61
N LEU A 83 8.58 19.89 3.84
CA LEU A 83 8.34 19.09 5.05
C LEU A 83 6.85 19.07 5.40
N VAL A 84 6.32 17.88 5.66
CA VAL A 84 4.97 17.67 6.20
C VAL A 84 5.11 16.95 7.53
N GLU A 85 4.48 17.48 8.58
CA GLU A 85 4.50 16.86 9.90
C GLU A 85 3.22 16.06 10.12
N SER A 86 3.33 14.87 10.71
CA SER A 86 2.17 14.10 11.16
C SER A 86 2.55 13.28 12.38
N GLU A 87 1.78 13.44 13.46
CA GLU A 87 2.03 12.79 14.75
C GLU A 87 3.50 12.90 15.21
N ASP A 88 4.20 11.77 15.30
CA ASP A 88 5.59 11.63 15.71
C ASP A 88 6.57 11.57 14.53
N LYS A 89 6.11 11.87 13.31
CA LYS A 89 6.90 11.83 12.08
C LYS A 89 6.99 13.17 11.36
N VAL A 90 8.06 13.31 10.58
CA VAL A 90 8.25 14.36 9.57
C VAL A 90 8.51 13.67 8.23
N TYR A 91 7.80 14.09 7.20
CA TYR A 91 7.93 13.61 5.83
C TYR A 91 8.63 14.69 5.02
N ALA A 92 9.85 14.40 4.54
CA ALA A 92 10.50 15.22 3.53
C ALA A 92 10.08 14.70 2.15
N ASN A 93 9.10 15.39 1.55
CA ASN A 93 8.53 15.04 0.26
C ASN A 93 9.12 15.93 -0.83
N GLY A 94 9.26 15.42 -2.05
CA GLY A 94 9.74 16.21 -3.17
C GLY A 94 9.98 15.38 -4.42
N GLU A 95 10.67 15.99 -5.38
CA GLU A 95 11.10 15.32 -6.61
C GLU A 95 12.56 15.62 -6.92
N VAL A 96 13.29 14.67 -7.48
CA VAL A 96 14.63 14.88 -8.07
C VAL A 96 14.48 14.97 -9.57
N GLU A 97 14.92 16.06 -10.19
CA GLU A 97 14.93 16.21 -11.65
C GLU A 97 16.22 15.63 -12.23
N ASN A 98 16.12 14.72 -13.20
CA ASN A 98 17.29 14.23 -13.92
C ASN A 98 17.70 15.24 -15.01
N ARG A 99 18.70 16.08 -14.73
CA ARG A 99 19.28 17.02 -15.72
C ARG A 99 20.51 16.46 -16.45
N SER A 100 20.90 15.22 -16.17
CA SER A 100 21.96 14.55 -16.90
C SER A 100 21.50 14.16 -18.31
N GLN A 101 22.44 13.71 -19.15
CA GLN A 101 22.15 13.32 -20.52
C GLN A 101 21.61 11.90 -20.67
N GLY A 102 21.66 11.07 -19.62
CA GLY A 102 21.28 9.66 -19.66
C GLY A 102 20.21 9.30 -18.65
N ASN A 103 19.69 8.07 -18.75
CA ASN A 103 18.79 7.55 -17.71
C ASN A 103 19.58 7.38 -16.41
N ILE A 104 18.90 7.62 -15.29
CA ILE A 104 19.45 7.41 -13.96
C ILE A 104 18.62 6.39 -13.19
N GLN A 105 19.27 5.66 -12.30
CA GLN A 105 18.66 4.71 -11.38
C GLN A 105 19.27 4.84 -9.99
N PHE A 106 18.69 4.14 -9.02
CA PHE A 106 19.11 4.19 -7.61
C PHE A 106 19.18 5.62 -7.09
N VAL A 107 18.18 6.45 -7.45
CA VAL A 107 18.06 7.82 -6.97
C VAL A 107 17.78 7.78 -5.48
N LYS A 108 18.82 7.90 -4.67
CA LYS A 108 18.78 7.86 -3.21
C LYS A 108 18.69 9.27 -2.68
N ILE A 109 17.72 9.53 -1.81
CA ILE A 109 17.55 10.82 -1.14
C ILE A 109 17.78 10.59 0.35
N THR A 110 18.76 11.28 0.93
CA THR A 110 19.01 11.31 2.37
C THR A 110 18.54 12.65 2.90
N ALA A 111 17.60 12.63 3.85
CA ALA A 111 17.12 13.83 4.52
C ALA A 111 17.73 13.94 5.92
N ARG A 112 18.13 15.15 6.31
CA ARG A 112 18.65 15.48 7.63
C ARG A 112 17.90 16.66 8.22
N LEU A 113 17.55 16.59 9.50
CA LEU A 113 16.99 17.71 10.26
C LEU A 113 18.04 18.27 11.21
N PHE A 114 18.08 19.59 11.34
CA PHE A 114 19.01 20.30 12.22
C PHE A 114 18.28 21.17 13.23
N ASP A 115 18.77 21.18 14.46
CA ASP A 115 18.29 22.08 15.52
C ASP A 115 18.71 23.55 15.26
N PRO A 116 18.18 24.52 16.03
CA PRO A 116 18.58 25.92 15.89
C PRO A 116 20.07 26.20 16.20
N GLY A 117 20.76 25.28 16.88
CA GLY A 117 22.20 25.35 17.13
C GLY A 117 23.05 24.80 15.98
N GLY A 118 22.42 24.25 14.94
CA GLY A 118 23.08 23.64 13.78
C GLY A 118 23.48 22.17 13.98
N SER A 119 23.06 21.52 15.06
CA SER A 119 23.34 20.09 15.28
C SER A 119 22.30 19.23 14.54
N GLN A 120 22.77 18.16 13.89
CA GLN A 120 21.88 17.17 13.27
C GLN A 120 21.10 16.41 14.35
N VAL A 121 19.78 16.36 14.23
CA VAL A 121 18.86 15.74 15.20
C VAL A 121 18.06 14.57 14.64
N ALA A 122 17.99 14.43 13.31
CA ALA A 122 17.39 13.27 12.64
C ALA A 122 18.03 13.07 11.27
N GLU A 123 18.10 11.81 10.82
CA GLU A 123 18.51 11.43 9.47
C GLU A 123 17.78 10.15 9.05
N ASN A 124 17.32 10.11 7.81
CA ASN A 124 16.87 8.88 7.17
C ASN A 124 17.05 9.00 5.65
N PHE A 125 16.82 7.91 4.91
CA PHE A 125 16.87 7.93 3.45
C PHE A 125 15.75 7.11 2.81
N THR A 126 15.51 7.37 1.52
CA THR A 126 14.63 6.58 0.66
C THR A 126 15.19 6.51 -0.76
N PHE A 127 14.55 5.72 -1.62
CA PHE A 127 14.76 5.77 -3.07
C PHE A 127 13.56 6.43 -3.77
N GLY A 128 13.83 7.18 -4.83
CA GLY A 128 12.80 7.84 -5.61
C GLY A 128 12.13 6.94 -6.65
N TYR A 129 10.91 7.32 -7.04
CA TYR A 129 10.09 6.67 -8.07
C TYR A 129 9.93 7.56 -9.31
N PRO A 130 10.08 7.05 -10.54
CA PRO A 130 10.34 5.64 -10.87
C PRO A 130 11.79 5.23 -10.61
N ALA A 131 12.02 3.92 -10.50
CA ALA A 131 13.32 3.29 -10.32
C ALA A 131 14.33 3.68 -11.41
N ILE A 132 13.85 3.92 -12.63
CA ILE A 132 14.62 4.47 -13.75
C ILE A 132 13.98 5.78 -14.21
N THR A 133 14.73 6.87 -14.10
CA THR A 133 14.29 8.22 -14.48
C THR A 133 15.03 8.70 -15.72
N ALA A 134 14.30 8.94 -16.81
CA ALA A 134 14.86 9.46 -18.05
C ALA A 134 15.29 10.94 -17.95
N PRO A 135 16.17 11.45 -18.84
CA PRO A 135 16.52 12.86 -18.92
C PRO A 135 15.30 13.79 -18.97
N GLY A 136 15.34 14.87 -18.18
CA GLY A 136 14.25 15.84 -18.04
C GLY A 136 13.02 15.32 -17.30
N LYS A 137 13.03 14.07 -16.81
CA LYS A 137 11.97 13.51 -15.97
C LYS A 137 12.35 13.60 -14.49
N ARG A 138 11.39 13.27 -13.63
CA ARG A 138 11.49 13.46 -12.18
C ARG A 138 11.24 12.17 -11.41
N ALA A 139 12.09 11.92 -10.42
CA ALA A 139 11.91 10.87 -9.43
C ALA A 139 11.26 11.46 -8.16
N ALA A 140 10.04 11.08 -7.83
CA ALA A 140 9.35 11.51 -6.62
C ALA A 140 9.81 10.73 -5.40
N PHE A 141 9.88 11.36 -4.23
CA PHE A 141 10.32 10.72 -2.99
C PHE A 141 9.54 11.22 -1.77
N SER A 142 9.51 10.38 -0.73
CA SER A 142 9.07 10.71 0.61
C SER A 142 10.02 10.06 1.62
N VAL A 143 10.84 10.86 2.30
CA VAL A 143 11.71 10.39 3.38
C VAL A 143 10.96 10.57 4.69
N VAL A 144 10.72 9.48 5.41
CA VAL A 144 10.05 9.49 6.72
C VAL A 144 11.11 9.56 7.82
N LEU A 145 11.04 10.57 8.67
CA LEU A 145 11.92 10.76 9.81
C LEU A 145 11.12 10.75 11.11
N ASP A 146 11.73 10.29 12.20
CA ASP A 146 11.21 10.57 13.54
C ASP A 146 11.25 12.08 13.81
N ARG A 147 10.15 12.62 14.34
CA ARG A 147 10.03 14.03 14.64
C ARG A 147 10.82 14.38 15.91
N PRO A 148 11.86 15.21 15.83
CA PRO A 148 12.56 15.67 17.02
C PRO A 148 11.73 16.72 17.77
N ILE A 149 12.05 16.96 19.04
CA ILE A 149 11.40 17.98 19.88
C ILE A 149 11.48 19.38 19.23
N ALA A 150 12.62 19.69 18.61
CA ALA A 150 12.83 20.93 17.88
C ALA A 150 13.76 20.69 16.69
N TYR A 151 13.46 21.36 15.58
CA TYR A 151 14.31 21.50 14.41
C TYR A 151 13.99 22.84 13.73
N GLN A 152 14.92 23.38 12.96
CA GLN A 152 14.76 24.68 12.28
C GLN A 152 15.08 24.60 10.78
N SER A 153 15.93 23.66 10.38
CA SER A 153 16.33 23.52 8.98
C SER A 153 16.48 22.06 8.62
N TYR A 154 16.53 21.80 7.32
CA TYR A 154 16.77 20.47 6.77
C TYR A 154 17.69 20.54 5.57
N GLU A 155 18.34 19.42 5.28
CA GLU A 155 19.19 19.21 4.12
C GLU A 155 18.73 17.95 3.38
N LEU A 156 18.78 18.00 2.05
CA LEU A 156 18.52 16.85 1.19
C LEU A 156 19.77 16.58 0.36
N LEU A 157 20.32 15.37 0.52
CA LEU A 157 21.46 14.89 -0.25
C LEU A 157 20.96 13.85 -1.25
N VAL A 158 21.32 14.01 -2.52
CA VAL A 158 20.88 13.15 -3.61
C VAL A 158 22.07 12.45 -4.25
N GLU A 159 21.95 11.14 -4.42
CA GLU A 159 22.90 10.30 -5.14
C GLU A 159 22.14 9.50 -6.20
N ALA A 160 22.72 9.32 -7.38
CA ALA A 160 22.16 8.45 -8.42
C ALA A 160 23.27 7.81 -9.27
N ARG A 161 22.89 6.79 -10.05
CA ARG A 161 23.78 6.09 -10.98
C ARG A 161 23.24 6.16 -12.40
N THR A 162 24.12 6.30 -13.40
CA THR A 162 23.72 6.17 -14.81
C THR A 162 23.23 4.76 -15.11
N THR A 163 22.37 4.62 -16.12
CA THR A 163 21.95 3.31 -16.64
C THR A 163 21.62 3.40 -18.13
N SER A 164 21.87 2.32 -18.86
CA SER A 164 21.37 2.14 -20.23
C SER A 164 19.96 1.56 -20.26
N GLN A 165 19.45 1.06 -19.14
CA GLN A 165 18.09 0.49 -19.07
C GLN A 165 17.04 1.58 -19.33
N PRO A 166 16.00 1.29 -20.14
CA PRO A 166 14.91 2.22 -20.36
C PRO A 166 13.98 2.29 -19.13
N PRO A 167 13.22 3.39 -18.94
CA PRO A 167 12.12 3.42 -17.99
C PRO A 167 11.10 2.31 -18.26
N PHE A 168 10.44 1.86 -17.20
CA PHE A 168 9.37 0.87 -17.31
C PHE A 168 8.14 1.45 -18.03
N THR A 169 7.54 0.67 -18.92
CA THR A 169 6.36 1.05 -19.72
C THR A 169 5.32 -0.07 -19.85
N GLY A 170 5.43 -1.15 -19.07
CA GLY A 170 4.58 -2.33 -19.22
C GLY A 170 3.23 -2.26 -18.50
N LEU A 171 2.90 -1.13 -17.87
CA LEU A 171 1.66 -0.91 -17.14
C LEU A 171 1.08 0.43 -17.58
N GLU A 172 -0.19 0.44 -17.95
CA GLU A 172 -0.93 1.65 -18.36
C GLU A 172 -2.16 1.86 -17.49
N LEU A 173 -2.57 3.13 -17.37
CA LEU A 173 -3.78 3.53 -16.67
C LEU A 173 -4.96 3.47 -17.64
N VAL A 174 -6.01 2.74 -17.27
CA VAL A 174 -7.21 2.53 -18.10
C VAL A 174 -8.27 3.58 -17.76
N ASP A 175 -8.53 3.79 -16.47
CA ASP A 175 -9.47 4.79 -15.97
C ASP A 175 -9.11 5.13 -14.52
N GLU A 176 -9.51 6.33 -14.09
CA GLU A 176 -9.33 6.77 -12.71
C GLU A 176 -10.39 7.79 -12.27
N PHE A 177 -10.61 7.85 -10.96
CA PHE A 177 -11.29 8.95 -10.32
C PHE A 177 -10.78 9.12 -8.89
N SER A 178 -11.06 10.28 -8.31
CA SER A 178 -10.75 10.55 -6.91
C SER A 178 -11.94 11.14 -6.20
N GLU A 179 -12.16 10.73 -4.96
CA GLU A 179 -13.19 11.25 -4.08
C GLU A 179 -12.72 11.19 -2.62
N SER A 180 -13.47 11.82 -1.73
CA SER A 180 -13.25 11.70 -0.29
C SER A 180 -14.30 10.77 0.31
N ASP A 181 -13.89 9.91 1.23
CA ASP A 181 -14.82 9.11 2.02
C ASP A 181 -15.62 9.99 3.02
N ASP A 182 -16.54 9.36 3.76
CA ASP A 182 -17.35 10.03 4.78
C ASP A 182 -16.54 10.62 5.94
N MET A 183 -15.28 10.19 6.12
CA MET A 183 -14.33 10.75 7.09
C MET A 183 -13.50 11.90 6.52
N GLY A 184 -13.67 12.22 5.23
CA GLY A 184 -12.93 13.25 4.53
C GLY A 184 -11.56 12.79 4.01
N TYR A 185 -11.25 11.49 4.09
CA TYR A 185 -10.00 10.97 3.56
C TYR A 185 -10.10 10.76 2.05
N ALA A 186 -9.12 11.30 1.33
CA ALA A 186 -9.09 11.17 -0.10
C ALA A 186 -8.71 9.75 -0.53
N HIS A 187 -9.40 9.27 -1.55
CA HIS A 187 -9.11 8.05 -2.26
C HIS A 187 -8.85 8.37 -3.72
N ILE A 188 -7.85 7.71 -4.31
CA ILE A 188 -7.63 7.67 -5.74
C ILE A 188 -7.89 6.24 -6.17
N TYR A 189 -8.99 6.04 -6.88
CA TYR A 189 -9.37 4.76 -7.45
C TYR A 189 -8.99 4.71 -8.92
N GLY A 190 -8.67 3.53 -9.41
CA GLY A 190 -8.48 3.37 -10.84
C GLY A 190 -8.30 1.93 -11.26
N MET A 191 -8.01 1.77 -12.54
CA MET A 191 -7.78 0.50 -13.21
C MET A 191 -6.48 0.60 -13.99
N VAL A 192 -5.61 -0.40 -13.84
CA VAL A 192 -4.38 -0.51 -14.64
C VAL A 192 -4.41 -1.75 -15.49
N GLU A 193 -3.75 -1.72 -16.65
CA GLU A 193 -3.59 -2.85 -17.57
C GLU A 193 -2.11 -3.14 -17.79
N ASN A 194 -1.72 -4.41 -17.70
CA ASN A 194 -0.41 -4.85 -18.14
C ASN A 194 -0.39 -4.94 -19.67
N THR A 195 0.14 -3.91 -20.31
CA THR A 195 0.29 -3.82 -21.78
C THR A 195 1.57 -4.46 -22.29
N GLY A 196 2.41 -4.99 -21.38
CA GLY A 196 3.61 -5.75 -21.73
C GLY A 196 3.30 -7.16 -22.24
N GLU A 197 4.36 -7.84 -22.70
CA GLU A 197 4.25 -9.21 -23.26
C GLU A 197 4.31 -10.32 -22.19
N THR A 198 4.73 -9.98 -20.97
CA THR A 198 4.95 -10.93 -19.87
C THR A 198 4.15 -10.53 -18.64
N THR A 199 3.88 -11.50 -17.76
CA THR A 199 3.34 -11.23 -16.42
C THR A 199 4.23 -10.24 -15.67
N LEU A 200 3.61 -9.32 -14.93
CA LEU A 200 4.27 -8.45 -13.97
C LEU A 200 4.17 -9.03 -12.57
N GLU A 201 5.28 -9.03 -11.84
CA GLU A 201 5.33 -9.18 -10.38
C GLU A 201 5.43 -7.80 -9.72
N HIS A 202 4.78 -7.67 -8.58
CA HIS A 202 4.74 -6.46 -7.76
C HIS A 202 4.40 -5.19 -8.56
N PRO A 203 3.33 -5.19 -9.39
CA PRO A 203 2.87 -3.96 -10.00
C PRO A 203 2.50 -2.97 -8.89
N SER A 204 2.86 -1.70 -9.07
CA SER A 204 2.69 -0.65 -8.07
C SER A 204 2.26 0.65 -8.72
N ILE A 205 1.29 1.31 -8.09
CA ILE A 205 0.81 2.63 -8.45
C ILE A 205 1.33 3.59 -7.40
N ILE A 206 2.09 4.58 -7.83
CA ILE A 206 2.65 5.63 -6.97
C ILE A 206 1.95 6.94 -7.31
N ALA A 207 1.23 7.50 -6.35
CA ALA A 207 0.66 8.84 -6.46
C ALA A 207 1.63 9.87 -5.89
N VAL A 208 1.91 10.90 -6.70
CA VAL A 208 2.59 12.13 -6.28
C VAL A 208 1.54 13.21 -6.15
N LEU A 209 1.29 13.66 -4.93
CA LEU A 209 0.23 14.61 -4.61
C LEU A 209 0.83 16.01 -4.49
N TYR A 210 0.17 17.00 -5.09
CA TYR A 210 0.63 18.38 -5.13
C TYR A 210 -0.39 19.34 -4.50
N ASP A 211 0.08 20.35 -3.77
CA ASP A 211 -0.74 21.50 -3.36
C ASP A 211 -1.00 22.48 -4.53
N ALA A 212 -1.73 23.56 -4.24
CA ALA A 212 -2.10 24.56 -5.24
C ALA A 212 -0.89 25.32 -5.82
N GLU A 213 0.21 25.37 -5.06
CA GLU A 213 1.48 25.96 -5.47
C GLU A 213 2.39 24.98 -6.24
N GLY A 214 1.98 23.70 -6.34
CA GLY A 214 2.73 22.65 -7.02
C GLY A 214 3.83 22.02 -6.18
N LYS A 215 3.83 22.19 -4.85
CA LYS A 215 4.74 21.48 -3.93
C LYS A 215 4.20 20.09 -3.63
N VAL A 216 5.10 19.12 -3.48
CA VAL A 216 4.72 17.75 -3.16
C VAL A 216 4.26 17.67 -1.71
N THR A 217 2.98 17.37 -1.49
CA THR A 217 2.41 17.16 -0.15
C THR A 217 2.56 15.71 0.29
N ASN A 218 2.57 14.76 -0.64
CA ASN A 218 2.68 13.36 -0.33
C ASN A 218 3.14 12.50 -1.53
N VAL A 219 3.83 11.39 -1.23
CA VAL A 219 4.08 10.31 -2.19
C VAL A 219 3.61 9.01 -1.54
N SER A 220 2.56 8.41 -2.10
CA SER A 220 1.95 7.18 -1.57
C SER A 220 1.91 6.10 -2.63
N THR A 221 1.96 4.84 -2.21
CA THR A 221 2.01 3.69 -3.10
C THR A 221 0.92 2.68 -2.76
N THR A 222 0.33 2.05 -3.77
CA THR A 222 -0.57 0.92 -3.58
C THR A 222 -0.36 -0.11 -4.69
N PRO A 223 -0.39 -1.43 -4.41
CA PRO A 223 -0.49 -2.42 -5.47
C PRO A 223 -1.93 -2.47 -6.02
N PRO A 224 -2.14 -2.90 -7.28
CA PRO A 224 -3.47 -3.24 -7.75
C PRO A 224 -3.95 -4.57 -7.16
N SER A 225 -5.26 -4.70 -7.03
CA SER A 225 -5.98 -5.87 -6.56
C SER A 225 -5.76 -7.07 -7.47
N THR A 226 -4.79 -7.90 -7.11
CA THR A 226 -4.34 -9.06 -7.91
C THR A 226 -4.06 -10.27 -7.03
N ALA A 227 -4.00 -11.45 -7.65
CA ALA A 227 -3.53 -12.66 -6.99
C ALA A 227 -2.00 -12.68 -6.92
N GLU A 228 -1.43 -12.97 -5.75
CA GLU A 228 0.03 -13.05 -5.54
C GLU A 228 0.81 -11.79 -5.98
N GLN A 229 0.16 -10.62 -6.05
CA GLN A 229 0.75 -9.41 -6.65
C GLN A 229 1.28 -9.66 -8.06
N MET A 230 0.56 -10.46 -8.85
CA MET A 230 0.87 -10.78 -10.24
C MET A 230 -0.22 -10.30 -11.18
N LEU A 231 0.16 -9.63 -12.25
CA LEU A 231 -0.74 -9.19 -13.31
C LEU A 231 -0.30 -9.78 -14.65
N ALA A 232 -1.06 -10.72 -15.19
CA ALA A 232 -0.74 -11.36 -16.46
C ALA A 232 -0.80 -10.36 -17.63
N ALA A 233 -0.08 -10.65 -18.72
CA ALA A 233 -0.10 -9.83 -19.93
C ALA A 233 -1.52 -9.68 -20.48
N GLY A 234 -1.89 -8.46 -20.87
CA GLY A 234 -3.23 -8.09 -21.36
C GLY A 234 -4.34 -8.17 -20.32
N LYS A 235 -4.02 -8.30 -19.03
CA LYS A 235 -4.99 -8.26 -17.94
C LYS A 235 -4.97 -6.90 -17.26
N HIS A 236 -6.15 -6.50 -16.81
CA HIS A 236 -6.36 -5.34 -15.97
C HIS A 236 -6.61 -5.70 -14.49
N ALA A 237 -6.32 -4.77 -13.59
CA ALA A 237 -6.62 -4.90 -12.17
C ALA A 237 -6.88 -3.53 -11.55
N PRO A 238 -7.88 -3.43 -10.65
CA PRO A 238 -8.22 -2.16 -10.05
C PRO A 238 -7.32 -1.85 -8.86
N PHE A 239 -7.25 -0.58 -8.47
CA PHE A 239 -6.54 -0.15 -7.27
C PHE A 239 -7.36 0.87 -6.49
N ASN A 240 -7.11 0.92 -5.18
CA ASN A 240 -7.53 1.99 -4.28
C ASN A 240 -6.28 2.49 -3.57
N LEU A 241 -5.93 3.75 -3.82
CA LEU A 241 -4.83 4.43 -3.16
C LEU A 241 -5.42 5.41 -2.16
N LEU A 242 -5.15 5.15 -0.88
CA LEU A 242 -5.45 6.03 0.24
C LEU A 242 -4.13 6.70 0.69
N PRO A 243 -3.93 8.00 0.42
CA PRO A 243 -2.69 8.68 0.81
C PRO A 243 -2.48 8.66 2.32
N TYR A 244 -1.25 8.38 2.74
CA TYR A 244 -0.83 8.42 4.14
C TYR A 244 0.31 9.42 4.34
N PRO A 245 0.24 10.36 5.29
CA PRO A 245 -0.71 10.43 6.40
C PRO A 245 -2.14 10.78 5.99
N PHE A 246 -3.12 10.23 6.72
CA PHE A 246 -4.54 10.49 6.44
C PHE A 246 -4.87 11.96 6.62
N GLY A 247 -5.84 12.45 5.84
CA GLY A 247 -6.19 13.88 5.80
C GLY A 247 -5.20 14.73 5.01
N THR A 248 -4.29 14.11 4.24
CA THR A 248 -3.46 14.84 3.26
C THR A 248 -4.36 15.55 2.26
N GLU A 249 -4.31 16.89 2.26
CA GLU A 249 -4.94 17.70 1.24
C GLU A 249 -4.04 17.82 -0.01
N PHE A 250 -4.67 17.86 -1.18
CA PHE A 250 -4.00 18.08 -2.46
C PHE A 250 -4.94 18.77 -3.44
N SER A 251 -4.36 19.50 -4.39
CA SER A 251 -5.08 20.15 -5.50
C SER A 251 -4.97 19.37 -6.81
N SER A 252 -3.92 18.56 -6.95
CA SER A 252 -3.71 17.68 -8.11
C SER A 252 -2.81 16.51 -7.75
N TYR A 253 -2.77 15.50 -8.60
CA TYR A 253 -1.84 14.38 -8.47
C TYR A 253 -1.30 13.93 -9.82
N ARG A 254 -0.17 13.21 -9.78
CA ARG A 254 0.40 12.47 -10.91
C ARG A 254 0.59 11.02 -10.49
N LEU A 255 0.16 10.09 -11.34
CA LEU A 255 0.43 8.67 -11.14
C LEU A 255 1.71 8.24 -11.86
N ILE A 256 2.51 7.44 -11.19
CA ILE A 256 3.67 6.72 -11.73
C ILE A 256 3.34 5.24 -11.60
N LEU A 257 3.55 4.48 -12.68
CA LEU A 257 3.22 3.08 -12.77
C LEU A 257 4.51 2.28 -12.88
N GLU A 258 4.64 1.24 -12.05
CA GLU A 258 5.81 0.35 -12.05
C GLU A 258 5.40 -1.11 -11.96
N GLY A 259 6.32 -1.99 -12.35
CA GLY A 259 6.17 -3.44 -12.23
C GLY A 259 7.44 -4.15 -12.67
N THR A 260 7.60 -5.40 -12.27
CA THR A 260 8.76 -6.22 -12.64
C THR A 260 8.31 -7.33 -13.59
N PRO A 261 8.70 -7.29 -14.88
CA PRO A 261 8.47 -8.40 -15.80
C PRO A 261 9.03 -9.72 -15.24
N THR A 262 8.22 -10.78 -15.29
CA THR A 262 8.59 -12.10 -14.78
C THR A 262 8.27 -13.20 -15.78
N THR A 263 8.95 -14.34 -15.61
CA THR A 263 8.62 -15.60 -16.30
C THR A 263 7.77 -16.53 -15.44
N LYS A 264 7.48 -16.16 -14.18
CA LYS A 264 6.58 -16.94 -13.34
C LYS A 264 5.16 -16.89 -13.91
N SER A 265 4.51 -18.04 -13.90
CA SER A 265 3.09 -18.12 -14.23
C SER A 265 2.27 -17.52 -13.10
N PRO A 266 1.26 -16.69 -13.40
CA PRO A 266 0.33 -16.21 -12.38
C PRO A 266 -0.45 -17.39 -11.79
N PRO A 267 -0.87 -17.30 -10.52
CA PRO A 267 -1.73 -18.31 -9.92
C PRO A 267 -3.11 -18.30 -10.60
N PRO A 268 -3.90 -19.38 -10.49
CA PRO A 268 -5.20 -19.46 -11.16
C PRO A 268 -6.20 -18.43 -10.62
N GLU A 269 -6.95 -17.77 -11.48
CA GLU A 269 -7.99 -16.82 -11.03
C GLU A 269 -9.03 -17.52 -10.13
N LEU A 270 -9.52 -16.81 -9.10
CA LEU A 270 -10.63 -17.29 -8.29
C LEU A 270 -11.89 -17.38 -9.15
N GLU A 271 -12.62 -18.48 -9.03
CA GLU A 271 -13.92 -18.62 -9.70
C GLU A 271 -14.98 -17.87 -8.88
N ILE A 272 -15.55 -16.81 -9.45
CA ILE A 272 -16.64 -16.06 -8.84
C ILE A 272 -17.98 -16.65 -9.30
N LEU A 273 -18.77 -17.14 -8.35
CA LEU A 273 -19.97 -17.93 -8.58
C LEU A 273 -21.20 -17.23 -7.98
N GLU A 274 -22.36 -17.43 -8.62
CA GLU A 274 -23.68 -17.10 -8.08
C GLU A 274 -23.82 -15.64 -7.58
N ILE A 275 -23.37 -14.67 -8.38
CA ILE A 275 -23.48 -13.26 -7.99
C ILE A 275 -24.94 -12.82 -8.03
N GLU A 276 -25.46 -12.37 -6.90
CA GLU A 276 -26.83 -11.87 -6.75
C GLU A 276 -26.83 -10.48 -6.11
N LYS A 277 -27.74 -9.61 -6.59
CA LYS A 277 -28.03 -8.32 -5.94
C LYS A 277 -29.11 -8.51 -4.88
N VAL A 278 -28.77 -8.25 -3.62
CA VAL A 278 -29.69 -8.34 -2.48
C VAL A 278 -29.76 -6.96 -1.81
N GLY A 279 -30.77 -6.17 -2.19
CA GLY A 279 -30.89 -4.79 -1.73
C GLY A 279 -29.73 -3.92 -2.22
N ASP A 280 -28.96 -3.36 -1.29
CA ASP A 280 -27.76 -2.54 -1.50
C ASP A 280 -26.46 -3.36 -1.46
N ARG A 281 -26.56 -4.69 -1.62
CA ARG A 281 -25.43 -5.61 -1.57
C ARG A 281 -25.29 -6.40 -2.86
N LEU A 282 -24.05 -6.73 -3.21
CA LEU A 282 -23.76 -7.86 -4.09
C LEU A 282 -23.19 -8.98 -3.23
N VAL A 283 -23.79 -10.16 -3.35
CA VAL A 283 -23.36 -11.38 -2.65
C VAL A 283 -22.99 -12.43 -3.67
N GLY A 284 -22.09 -13.34 -3.31
CA GLY A 284 -21.75 -14.47 -4.15
C GLY A 284 -20.83 -15.44 -3.43
N PHE A 285 -20.30 -16.41 -4.17
CA PHE A 285 -19.27 -17.33 -3.69
C PHE A 285 -17.98 -17.15 -4.47
N ALA A 286 -16.85 -17.33 -3.81
CA ALA A 286 -15.54 -17.41 -4.45
C ALA A 286 -14.99 -18.81 -4.21
N ARG A 287 -14.59 -19.49 -5.29
CA ARG A 287 -14.01 -20.82 -5.25
C ARG A 287 -12.57 -20.79 -5.72
N PHE A 288 -11.67 -21.45 -4.98
CA PHE A 288 -10.28 -21.60 -5.39
C PHE A 288 -10.09 -22.86 -6.24
N PRO A 289 -9.81 -22.75 -7.55
CA PRO A 289 -9.66 -23.93 -8.41
C PRO A 289 -8.24 -24.52 -8.39
N GLY A 290 -7.28 -23.80 -7.80
CA GLY A 290 -5.87 -24.17 -7.79
C GLY A 290 -5.50 -25.25 -6.76
N PRO A 291 -4.28 -25.78 -6.83
CA PRO A 291 -3.74 -26.66 -5.80
C PRO A 291 -3.38 -25.88 -4.52
N GLY A 292 -3.33 -26.57 -3.39
CA GLY A 292 -2.89 -25.99 -2.11
C GLY A 292 -4.01 -25.22 -1.39
N SER A 293 -3.66 -24.08 -0.81
CA SER A 293 -4.62 -23.19 -0.14
C SER A 293 -4.23 -21.73 -0.33
N VAL A 294 -5.22 -20.85 -0.24
CA VAL A 294 -5.07 -19.40 -0.36
C VAL A 294 -5.65 -18.68 0.84
N THR A 295 -5.18 -17.45 1.09
CA THR A 295 -5.88 -16.44 1.90
C THR A 295 -6.41 -15.36 0.98
N VAL A 296 -7.73 -15.23 0.90
CA VAL A 296 -8.43 -14.18 0.15
C VAL A 296 -8.61 -12.95 1.03
N TYR A 297 -7.89 -11.88 0.72
CA TYR A 297 -7.92 -10.63 1.47
C TYR A 297 -8.80 -9.56 0.83
N GLY A 298 -9.29 -9.78 -0.40
CA GLY A 298 -10.26 -8.87 -1.01
C GLY A 298 -11.02 -9.47 -2.19
N ILE A 299 -12.32 -9.16 -2.26
CA ILE A 299 -13.14 -9.23 -3.47
C ILE A 299 -13.49 -7.79 -3.81
N THR A 300 -12.87 -7.25 -4.85
CA THR A 300 -13.09 -5.89 -5.33
C THR A 300 -14.16 -5.89 -6.41
N VAL A 301 -15.16 -5.01 -6.29
CA VAL A 301 -16.17 -4.76 -7.31
C VAL A 301 -16.03 -3.33 -7.81
N VAL A 302 -15.86 -3.19 -9.13
CA VAL A 302 -15.72 -1.90 -9.81
C VAL A 302 -17.00 -1.64 -10.61
N PHE A 303 -17.57 -0.45 -10.47
CA PHE A 303 -18.82 -0.06 -11.11
C PHE A 303 -18.59 0.96 -12.22
N PHE A 304 -19.29 0.76 -13.34
CA PHE A 304 -19.17 1.58 -14.54
C PHE A 304 -20.51 2.16 -14.96
N ASP A 305 -20.47 3.40 -15.45
CA ASP A 305 -21.63 4.09 -15.99
C ASP A 305 -21.96 3.60 -17.42
N ALA A 306 -23.02 4.15 -18.03
CA ALA A 306 -23.45 3.77 -19.38
C ALA A 306 -22.47 4.18 -20.50
N LYS A 307 -21.40 4.91 -20.18
CA LYS A 307 -20.32 5.31 -21.09
C LYS A 307 -19.02 4.55 -20.82
N ASP A 308 -19.11 3.45 -20.05
CA ASP A 308 -17.97 2.64 -19.61
C ASP A 308 -16.96 3.39 -18.73
N LYS A 309 -17.38 4.48 -18.07
CA LYS A 309 -16.52 5.19 -17.11
C LYS A 309 -16.68 4.62 -15.70
N MET A 310 -15.57 4.34 -15.06
CA MET A 310 -15.47 3.93 -13.67
C MET A 310 -15.95 5.06 -12.75
N PHE A 311 -16.83 4.73 -11.80
CA PHE A 311 -17.34 5.70 -10.82
C PHE A 311 -17.59 5.12 -9.43
N GLY A 312 -17.41 3.81 -9.24
CA GLY A 312 -17.60 3.17 -7.95
C GLY A 312 -16.61 2.06 -7.72
N TYR A 313 -16.22 1.88 -6.46
CA TYR A 313 -15.26 0.88 -6.02
C TYR A 313 -15.70 0.36 -4.65
N ALA A 314 -15.91 -0.95 -4.52
CA ALA A 314 -16.28 -1.58 -3.26
C ALA A 314 -15.41 -2.81 -3.00
N VAL A 315 -15.10 -3.09 -1.74
CA VAL A 315 -14.30 -4.25 -1.34
C VAL A 315 -15.04 -5.04 -0.29
N GLY A 316 -15.07 -6.35 -0.49
CA GLY A 316 -15.56 -7.35 0.45
C GLY A 316 -14.47 -8.36 0.74
N ILE A 317 -14.76 -9.30 1.63
CA ILE A 317 -13.88 -10.42 1.95
C ILE A 317 -14.68 -11.71 1.95
N THR A 318 -14.02 -12.85 1.74
CA THR A 318 -14.67 -14.15 1.88
C THR A 318 -14.72 -14.56 3.35
N HIS A 319 -15.73 -15.35 3.71
CA HIS A 319 -15.85 -15.93 5.04
C HIS A 319 -16.05 -17.46 4.95
N PRO A 320 -15.02 -18.28 5.23
CA PRO A 320 -13.67 -17.91 5.68
C PRO A 320 -12.82 -17.26 4.58
N GLN A 321 -11.75 -16.56 4.98
CA GLN A 321 -10.74 -16.01 4.07
C GLN A 321 -9.80 -17.09 3.53
N ASP A 322 -9.60 -18.15 4.30
CA ASP A 322 -8.75 -19.26 3.89
C ASP A 322 -9.54 -20.31 3.13
N LEU A 323 -9.12 -20.61 1.90
CA LEU A 323 -9.74 -21.61 1.03
C LEU A 323 -8.71 -22.65 0.62
N ALA A 324 -9.03 -23.94 0.80
CA ALA A 324 -8.25 -25.01 0.20
C ALA A 324 -8.67 -25.25 -1.26
N ALA A 325 -7.91 -26.09 -1.96
CA ALA A 325 -8.20 -26.51 -3.33
C ALA A 325 -9.64 -27.03 -3.48
N GLY A 326 -10.42 -26.34 -4.32
CA GLY A 326 -11.81 -26.66 -4.61
C GLY A 326 -12.83 -26.10 -3.60
N ASP A 327 -12.39 -25.53 -2.47
CA ASP A 327 -13.28 -24.93 -1.49
C ASP A 327 -13.91 -23.65 -2.02
N SER A 328 -15.11 -23.36 -1.53
CA SER A 328 -15.86 -22.15 -1.83
C SER A 328 -16.24 -21.43 -0.53
N ALA A 329 -16.20 -20.11 -0.54
CA ALA A 329 -16.70 -19.30 0.57
C ALA A 329 -17.58 -18.14 0.07
N PRO A 330 -18.63 -17.78 0.82
CA PRO A 330 -19.44 -16.62 0.53
C PRO A 330 -18.62 -15.34 0.71
N TRP A 331 -18.96 -14.32 -0.07
CA TRP A 331 -18.51 -12.94 0.09
C TRP A 331 -19.70 -12.00 -0.10
N GLU A 332 -19.61 -10.82 0.48
CA GLU A 332 -20.53 -9.72 0.21
C GLU A 332 -19.77 -8.40 0.07
N VAL A 333 -20.25 -7.54 -0.83
CA VAL A 333 -19.94 -6.10 -0.82
C VAL A 333 -21.22 -5.34 -0.50
N VAL A 334 -21.11 -4.34 0.35
CA VAL A 334 -22.24 -3.53 0.85
C VAL A 334 -22.22 -2.13 0.24
N MET A 335 -23.34 -1.41 0.37
CA MET A 335 -23.49 -0.02 -0.06
C MET A 335 -23.16 0.17 -1.55
N ILE A 336 -23.56 -0.77 -2.40
CA ILE A 336 -23.30 -0.67 -3.84
C ILE A 336 -24.09 0.50 -4.45
N PRO A 337 -23.55 1.19 -5.47
CA PRO A 337 -24.30 2.20 -6.21
C PRO A 337 -25.60 1.61 -6.78
N LEU A 338 -26.70 2.38 -6.73
CA LEU A 338 -27.99 1.91 -7.21
C LEU A 338 -28.07 1.88 -8.76
N ASP A 339 -27.41 2.83 -9.42
CA ASP A 339 -27.58 3.14 -10.85
C ASP A 339 -26.31 2.88 -11.69
N TYR A 340 -25.67 1.71 -11.53
CA TYR A 340 -24.58 1.29 -12.43
C TYR A 340 -25.12 0.64 -13.72
N ALA A 341 -24.37 0.76 -14.81
CA ALA A 341 -24.68 0.07 -16.07
C ALA A 341 -24.07 -1.33 -16.12
N ARG A 342 -22.84 -1.49 -15.61
CA ARG A 342 -22.16 -2.77 -15.43
C ARG A 342 -21.21 -2.72 -14.24
N TYR A 343 -20.75 -3.88 -13.81
CA TYR A 343 -19.67 -4.02 -12.84
C TYR A 343 -18.69 -5.11 -13.27
N GLU A 344 -17.49 -5.07 -12.70
CA GLU A 344 -16.47 -6.12 -12.83
C GLU A 344 -16.02 -6.54 -11.43
N VAL A 345 -15.63 -7.81 -11.28
CA VAL A 345 -15.22 -8.40 -10.00
C VAL A 345 -13.79 -8.92 -10.11
N TYR A 346 -12.96 -8.52 -9.17
CA TYR A 346 -11.55 -8.91 -9.07
C TYR A 346 -11.28 -9.48 -7.69
N ALA A 347 -10.39 -10.45 -7.62
CA ALA A 347 -10.04 -11.07 -6.36
C ALA A 347 -8.56 -10.87 -6.05
N SER A 348 -8.27 -10.60 -4.79
CA SER A 348 -6.92 -10.44 -4.28
C SER A 348 -6.69 -11.46 -3.18
N TYR A 349 -5.69 -12.29 -3.40
CA TYR A 349 -5.38 -13.40 -2.52
C TYR A 349 -3.89 -13.72 -2.57
N SER A 350 -3.43 -14.47 -1.58
CA SER A 350 -2.09 -15.05 -1.56
C SER A 350 -2.13 -16.56 -1.36
N LEU A 351 -1.22 -17.29 -2.00
CA LEU A 351 -0.96 -18.70 -1.76
C LEU A 351 -0.33 -18.90 -0.37
N LYS A 352 -0.54 -20.08 0.21
CA LYS A 352 0.06 -20.50 1.49
C LYS A 352 1.13 -21.58 1.32
#